data_AF-A0A3L6JN51-F1
#
_entry.id   AF-A0A3L6JN51-F1
#
_cell.length_a   1.000
_cell.length_b   1.000
_cell.length_c   1.000
_cell.angle_alpha   90.00
_cell.angle_beta   90.00
_cell.angle_gamma   90.00
#
_symmetry.space_group_name_H-M   'P 1'
#
loop_
_entity.id
_entity.type
_entity.pdbx_description
1 polymer ?
#
loop_
_entity_poly.entity_id
_entity_poly.type
_entity_poly.pdbx_seq_one_letter_code
_entity_poly.pdbx_strand_id
1 'polypeptide(L)'
;MKTGKLSDGTEVTFSRQFEHTDYPDSSTLIMSVFKSNEGEWTSEVSTQKVLNLKYDLMNGALIETGFENTEFFSDYVRSPFERKESRNMVIHCVK
;
A
#
# COMPACT_ATOMS: atom_id res chain seq x y z
N MET A 1 11.63 1.69 5.00
CA MET A 1 12.16 3.00 4.57
C MET A 1 13.01 2.78 3.33
N LYS A 2 13.12 3.77 2.46
CA LYS A 2 14.00 3.72 1.29
C LYS A 2 14.81 5.00 1.22
N THR A 3 16.11 4.87 1.03
CA THR A 3 17.03 6.00 0.95
C THR A 3 17.57 6.11 -0.47
N GLY A 4 17.72 7.34 -0.96
CA GLY A 4 18.28 7.64 -2.27
C GLY A 4 18.93 9.02 -2.28
N LYS A 5 19.55 9.36 -3.40
CA LYS A 5 20.14 10.69 -3.64
C LYS A 5 19.43 11.38 -4.79
N LEU A 6 19.15 12.66 -4.63
CA LEU A 6 18.66 13.52 -5.70
C LEU A 6 19.82 13.91 -6.64
N SER A 7 19.48 14.49 -7.79
CA SER A 7 20.45 14.90 -8.82
C SER A 7 21.42 15.99 -8.35
N ASP A 8 21.04 16.76 -7.33
CA ASP A 8 21.86 17.78 -6.67
C ASP A 8 22.76 17.21 -5.56
N GLY A 9 22.69 15.90 -5.28
CA GLY A 9 23.46 15.22 -4.25
C GLY A 9 22.79 15.15 -2.87
N THR A 10 21.62 15.79 -2.69
CA THR A 10 20.84 15.72 -1.44
C THR A 10 20.42 14.28 -1.14
N GLU A 11 20.72 13.80 0.06
CA GLU A 11 20.27 12.49 0.53
C GLU A 11 18.84 12.58 1.04
N VAL A 12 17.98 11.66 0.59
CA VAL A 12 16.57 11.64 0.94
C VAL A 12 16.16 10.25 1.40
N THR A 13 15.55 10.17 2.58
CA THR A 13 14.95 8.95 3.11
C THR A 13 13.42 9.08 3.10
N PHE A 14 12.76 8.17 2.41
CA PHE A 14 11.31 8.08 2.34
C PHE A 14 10.79 6.95 3.24
N SER A 15 9.76 7.27 4.02
CA SER A 15 8.97 6.31 4.78
C SER A 15 7.51 6.39 4.38
N ARG A 16 6.87 5.22 4.35
CA ARG A 16 5.45 5.07 4.07
C ARG A 16 4.86 4.07 5.05
N GLN A 17 3.86 4.51 5.80
CA GLN A 17 3.18 3.75 6.85
C GLN A 17 1.67 3.89 6.70
N PHE A 18 0.93 2.91 7.21
CA PHE A 18 -0.52 2.93 7.26
C PHE A 18 -0.96 2.77 8.70
N GLU A 19 -1.84 3.65 9.16
CA GLU A 19 -2.54 3.50 10.42
C GLU A 19 -3.98 3.06 10.15
N HIS A 20 -4.42 2.03 10.86
CA HIS A 20 -5.70 1.36 10.61
C HIS A 20 -6.73 1.72 11.69
N THR A 21 -6.87 3.02 11.99
CA THR A 21 -7.80 3.51 13.03
C THR A 21 -9.26 3.27 12.67
N ASP A 22 -9.59 3.38 11.37
CA ASP A 22 -10.95 3.28 10.83
C ASP A 22 -11.15 1.98 10.00
N TYR A 23 -10.43 0.91 10.36
CA TYR A 23 -10.55 -0.38 9.69
C TYR A 23 -11.93 -1.02 9.95
N PRO A 24 -12.58 -1.68 8.97
CA PRO A 24 -12.05 -2.06 7.65
C PRO A 24 -12.23 -1.04 6.54
N ASP A 25 -12.92 0.08 6.75
CA ASP A 25 -13.34 0.96 5.64
C ASP A 25 -12.21 1.85 5.10
N SER A 26 -11.30 2.30 5.97
CA SER A 26 -10.24 3.20 5.57
C SER A 26 -9.01 3.09 6.46
N SER A 27 -7.90 3.62 5.96
CA SER A 27 -6.64 3.74 6.68
C SER A 27 -6.09 5.15 6.50
N THR A 28 -5.23 5.59 7.40
CA THR A 28 -4.45 6.82 7.23
C THR A 28 -3.10 6.46 6.64
N LEU A 29 -2.83 6.90 5.42
CA LEU A 29 -1.52 6.85 4.80
C LEU A 29 -0.66 7.97 5.37
N ILE A 30 0.43 7.60 6.04
CA ILE A 30 1.45 8.52 6.53
C ILE A 30 2.66 8.41 5.61
N MET A 31 3.00 9.52 4.97
CA MET A 31 4.21 9.66 4.17
C MET A 31 5.18 10.60 4.88
N SER A 32 6.41 10.15 5.08
CA SER A 32 7.46 10.96 5.70
C SER A 32 8.67 11.02 4.77
N VAL A 33 9.25 12.21 4.63
CA VAL A 33 10.46 12.46 3.87
C VAL A 33 11.46 13.11 4.79
N PHE A 34 12.67 12.57 4.85
CA PHE A 34 13.80 13.14 5.56
C PHE A 34 14.84 13.56 4.52
N LYS A 35 15.22 14.83 4.49
CA LYS A 35 16.21 15.39 3.54
C LYS A 35 17.44 15.86 4.30
N SER A 36 18.62 15.45 3.86
CA SER A 36 19.91 15.97 4.34
C SER A 36 20.38 17.07 3.42
N ASN A 37 20.28 18.32 3.87
CA ASN A 37 20.83 19.46 3.16
C ASN A 37 22.01 20.01 3.95
N GLU A 38 23.20 20.03 3.36
CA GLU A 38 24.43 20.55 3.98
C GLU A 38 24.76 19.97 5.38
N GLY A 39 24.29 18.74 5.66
CA GLY A 39 24.51 18.06 6.94
C GLY A 39 23.39 18.23 7.98
N GLU A 40 22.40 19.08 7.70
CA GLU A 40 21.19 19.21 8.51
C GLU A 40 20.05 18.34 7.96
N TRP A 41 19.41 17.58 8.84
CA TRP A 41 18.26 16.75 8.48
C TRP A 41 16.95 17.51 8.75
N THR A 42 16.17 17.71 7.70
CA THR A 42 14.80 18.23 7.77
C THR A 42 13.80 17.11 7.53
N SER A 43 12.61 17.21 8.12
CA SER A 43 11.54 16.25 7.90
C SER A 43 10.25 16.92 7.43
N GLU A 44 9.60 16.30 6.46
CA GLU A 44 8.27 16.66 5.97
C GLU A 44 7.36 15.45 6.13
N VAL A 45 6.18 15.66 6.71
CA VAL A 45 5.17 14.61 6.91
C VAL A 45 3.86 15.04 6.26
N SER A 46 3.30 14.15 5.45
CA SER A 46 1.97 14.31 4.88
C SER A 46 1.10 13.12 5.26
N THR A 47 -0.15 13.39 5.60
CA THR A 47 -1.13 12.36 5.96
C THR A 47 -2.34 12.47 5.04
N GLN A 48 -2.86 11.32 4.63
CA GLN A 48 -4.04 11.24 3.77
C GLN A 48 -4.89 10.04 4.17
N LYS A 49 -6.20 10.23 4.24
CA LYS A 49 -7.15 9.13 4.39
C LYS A 49 -7.27 8.38 3.06
N VAL A 50 -7.07 7.06 3.08
CA VAL A 50 -7.19 6.18 1.92
C VAL A 50 -8.28 5.14 2.17
N LEU A 51 -9.06 4.85 1.13
CA LEU A 51 -10.09 3.82 1.20
C LEU A 51 -9.44 2.44 1.15
N ASN A 52 -9.87 1.57 2.04
CA ASN A 52 -9.48 0.17 1.97
C ASN A 52 -10.39 -0.55 0.98
N LEU A 53 -9.79 -1.50 0.27
CA LEU A 53 -10.51 -2.28 -0.72
C LEU A 53 -11.44 -3.27 -0.02
N LYS A 54 -12.74 -3.26 -0.39
CA LYS A 54 -13.74 -4.16 0.20
C LYS A 54 -13.66 -5.55 -0.43
N TYR A 55 -12.79 -6.40 0.14
CA TYR A 55 -12.54 -7.77 -0.32
C TYR A 55 -13.84 -8.55 -0.58
N ASP A 56 -14.76 -8.56 0.39
CA ASP A 56 -15.95 -9.41 0.31
C ASP A 56 -16.88 -8.97 -0.84
N LEU A 57 -16.94 -7.67 -1.13
CA LEU A 57 -17.71 -7.13 -2.25
C LEU A 57 -17.08 -7.51 -3.61
N MET A 58 -15.76 -7.44 -3.73
CA MET A 58 -15.10 -7.84 -4.98
C MET A 58 -15.21 -9.34 -5.22
N ASN A 59 -15.02 -10.15 -4.18
CA ASN A 59 -15.17 -11.59 -4.31
C ASN A 59 -16.59 -11.96 -4.75
N GLY A 60 -17.61 -11.33 -4.15
CA GLY A 60 -19.01 -11.48 -4.59
C GLY A 60 -19.21 -11.08 -6.05
N ALA A 61 -18.71 -9.90 -6.45
CA ALA A 61 -18.84 -9.42 -7.83
C ALA A 61 -18.13 -10.33 -8.87
N LEU A 62 -17.00 -10.93 -8.51
CA LEU A 62 -16.28 -11.87 -9.39
C LEU A 62 -17.06 -13.17 -9.59
N ILE A 63 -17.68 -13.69 -8.52
CA ILE A 63 -18.55 -14.86 -8.61
C ILE A 63 -19.80 -14.55 -9.46
N GLU A 64 -20.44 -13.40 -9.24
CA GLU A 64 -21.63 -12.99 -10.01
C GLU A 64 -21.34 -12.80 -11.51
N THR A 65 -20.11 -12.42 -11.86
CA THR A 65 -19.67 -12.28 -13.27
C THR A 65 -19.28 -13.62 -13.92
N GLY A 66 -19.37 -14.73 -13.17
CA GLY A 66 -19.19 -16.09 -13.66
C GLY A 66 -17.76 -16.60 -13.56
N PHE A 67 -16.90 -16.00 -12.72
CA PHE A 67 -15.61 -16.61 -12.38
C PHE A 67 -15.79 -17.60 -11.24
N GLU A 68 -15.67 -18.89 -11.54
CA GLU A 68 -15.90 -19.97 -10.56
C GLU A 68 -14.71 -20.16 -9.62
N ASN A 69 -13.48 -19.90 -10.09
CA ASN A 69 -12.26 -20.05 -9.31
C ASN A 69 -11.54 -18.70 -9.21
N THR A 70 -11.61 -18.07 -8.03
CA THR A 70 -10.93 -16.81 -7.72
C THR A 70 -9.94 -17.00 -6.58
N GLU A 71 -8.69 -16.60 -6.81
CA GLU A 71 -7.62 -16.61 -5.82
C GLU A 71 -7.04 -15.19 -5.64
N PHE A 72 -6.64 -14.87 -4.42
CA PHE A 72 -6.10 -13.56 -4.07
C PHE A 72 -4.70 -13.68 -3.48
N PHE A 73 -3.78 -12.86 -3.98
CA PHE A 73 -2.37 -12.86 -3.59
C PHE A 73 -1.89 -11.45 -3.27
N SER A 74 -0.84 -11.32 -2.44
CA SER A 74 -0.23 -10.01 -2.15
C SER A 74 0.75 -9.55 -3.23
N ASP A 75 1.12 -10.43 -4.16
CA ASP A 75 2.07 -10.20 -5.23
C ASP A 75 1.89 -11.21 -6.38
N TYR A 76 2.71 -11.07 -7.43
CA TYR A 76 2.70 -11.95 -8.60
C TYR A 76 3.41 -13.30 -8.39
N VAL A 77 4.11 -13.48 -7.27
CA VAL A 77 4.70 -14.78 -6.90
C VAL A 77 3.75 -15.63 -6.05
N ARG A 78 2.49 -15.17 -5.92
CA ARG A 78 1.39 -15.86 -5.23
C ARG A 78 1.56 -15.96 -3.71
N SER A 79 2.19 -14.97 -3.10
CA SER A 79 2.24 -14.89 -1.63
C SER A 79 0.83 -14.72 -1.03
N PRO A 80 0.56 -15.27 0.18
CA PRO A 80 -0.73 -15.14 0.84
C PRO A 80 -1.18 -13.68 0.98
N PHE A 81 -2.45 -13.41 0.67
CA PHE A 81 -3.03 -12.09 0.81
C PHE A 81 -3.62 -11.87 2.21
N GLU A 82 -2.96 -11.03 2.99
CA GLU A 82 -3.45 -10.53 4.28
C GLU A 82 -4.08 -9.14 4.13
N ARG A 83 -5.39 -8.99 4.34
CA ARG A 83 -6.16 -7.76 4.02
C ARG A 83 -5.58 -6.48 4.66
N LYS A 84 -5.03 -6.60 5.87
CA LYS A 84 -4.52 -5.46 6.65
C LYS A 84 -3.08 -5.10 6.27
N GLU A 85 -2.26 -6.10 6.01
CA GLU A 85 -0.81 -5.93 5.85
C GLU A 85 -0.38 -5.87 4.37
N SER A 86 -1.17 -6.48 3.49
CA SER A 86 -0.87 -6.56 2.06
C SER A 86 -1.15 -5.22 1.39
N ARG A 87 -0.12 -4.71 0.71
CA ARG A 87 -0.16 -3.40 0.05
C ARG A 87 -0.70 -3.45 -1.37
N ASN A 88 -0.70 -4.64 -1.97
CA ASN A 88 -1.23 -4.91 -3.28
C ASN A 88 -2.15 -6.12 -3.15
N MET A 89 -3.11 -6.20 -4.04
CA MET A 89 -3.93 -7.38 -4.22
C MET A 89 -3.85 -7.77 -5.69
N VAL A 90 -3.34 -8.97 -5.95
CA VAL A 90 -3.33 -9.61 -7.27
C VAL A 90 -4.46 -10.62 -7.26
N ILE A 91 -5.37 -10.50 -8.23
CA ILE A 91 -6.49 -11.41 -8.39
C ILE A 91 -6.19 -12.34 -9.56
N HIS A 92 -6.30 -13.64 -9.33
CA HIS A 92 -6.27 -14.66 -10.36
C HIS A 92 -7.66 -15.28 -10.46
N CYS A 93 -8.31 -15.11 -11.61
CA CYS A 93 -9.64 -15.66 -11.86
C CYS A 93 -9.60 -16.56 -13.09
N VAL A 94 -10.19 -17.75 -12.99
CA VAL A 94 -10.44 -18.65 -14.12
C VAL A 94 -11.95 -18.78 -14.29
N LYS A 95 -12.40 -18.64 -15.53
CA LYS A 95 -13.80 -18.79 -15.93
C LYS A 95 -14.09 -20.23 -16.31
#